data_AF-A0A928Z8R4-F1
#
_entry.id   AF-A0A928Z8R4-F1
#
_cell.length_a   1.000
_cell.length_b   1.000
_cell.length_c   1.000
_cell.angle_alpha   90.00
_cell.angle_beta   90.00
_cell.angle_gamma   90.00
#
_symmetry.space_group_name_H-M   'P 1'
#
loop_
_entity.id
_entity.type
_entity.pdbx_description
1 polymer ?
#
loop_
_entity_poly.entity_id
_entity_poly.type
_entity_poly.pdbx_seq_one_letter_code
_entity_poly.pdbx_strand_id
1 'polypeptide(L)'
;MSEFQLLVLDSNHRTMASANTLVFIDAAVDCCPTLATEVMGDANAIAIDPTEDGITQITTALARYRNLEKLHIVSLGFPEGLYLGNGILTIETLHAYVHPLMDWTDSMKPSASIFLHGCNVIFGRLGMELVAKLSHLTGVSVAVA
;
A
#
# COMPACT_ATOMS: atom_id res chain seq x y z
N MET A 1 -17.63 -6.12 17.54
CA MET A 1 -16.29 -6.60 17.12
C MET A 1 -16.42 -6.87 15.62
N SER A 2 -15.63 -6.17 14.80
CA SER A 2 -15.81 -6.10 13.33
C SER A 2 -15.32 -7.38 12.65
N GLU A 3 -16.05 -7.86 11.64
CA GLU A 3 -15.73 -9.02 10.78
C GLU A 3 -14.33 -8.93 10.12
N PHE A 4 -13.75 -7.74 10.04
CA PHE A 4 -12.39 -7.51 9.54
C PHE A 4 -11.31 -8.26 10.34
N GLN A 5 -11.55 -8.57 11.61
CA GLN A 5 -10.56 -9.28 12.44
C GLN A 5 -10.57 -10.80 12.23
N LEU A 6 -11.58 -11.33 11.54
CA LEU A 6 -11.76 -12.78 11.34
C LEU A 6 -11.05 -13.30 10.08
N LEU A 7 -10.84 -12.47 9.06
CA LEU A 7 -10.22 -12.88 7.77
C LEU A 7 -8.71 -13.20 7.86
N VAL A 8 -8.07 -12.93 9.01
CA VAL A 8 -6.64 -13.22 9.23
C VAL A 8 -6.40 -14.70 9.60
N LEU A 9 -7.45 -15.48 9.89
CA LEU A 9 -7.34 -16.82 10.46
C LEU A 9 -8.23 -17.87 9.77
N ASP A 10 -8.01 -18.15 8.48
CA ASP A 10 -8.41 -19.46 7.96
C ASP A 10 -7.35 -20.02 7.00
N SER A 11 -6.46 -20.84 7.58
CA SER A 11 -5.51 -21.67 6.87
C SER A 11 -6.18 -22.99 6.53
N ASN A 12 -6.43 -23.28 5.24
CA ASN A 12 -6.34 -24.63 4.65
C ASN A 12 -6.84 -24.66 3.19
N HIS A 13 -6.11 -24.02 2.28
CA HIS A 13 -5.92 -24.45 0.88
C HIS A 13 -4.98 -23.46 0.16
N ARG A 14 -3.67 -23.57 0.43
CA ARG A 14 -2.67 -22.70 -0.22
C ARG A 14 -2.37 -23.20 -1.63
N THR A 15 -3.19 -22.81 -2.62
CA THR A 15 -2.57 -22.36 -3.88
C THR A 15 -1.68 -21.21 -3.45
N MET A 16 -0.39 -21.24 -3.77
CA MET A 16 0.53 -20.21 -3.28
C MET A 16 -0.04 -18.85 -3.65
N ALA A 17 -0.49 -18.07 -2.66
CA ALA A 17 -0.26 -16.64 -2.57
C ALA A 17 0.96 -16.37 -3.45
N SER A 18 0.83 -15.62 -4.55
CA SER A 18 2.00 -15.25 -5.35
C SER A 18 3.06 -14.82 -4.33
N ALA A 19 4.13 -15.60 -4.16
CA ALA A 19 4.90 -15.63 -2.91
C ALA A 19 5.68 -14.33 -2.64
N ASN A 20 5.43 -13.33 -3.48
CA ASN A 20 6.11 -12.07 -3.63
C ASN A 20 5.09 -10.90 -3.77
N THR A 21 3.81 -11.13 -3.48
CA THR A 21 2.78 -10.08 -3.41
C THR A 21 2.44 -9.77 -1.95
N LEU A 22 2.47 -8.49 -1.57
CA LEU A 22 2.10 -8.00 -0.25
C LEU A 22 1.02 -6.92 -0.40
N VAL A 23 0.01 -6.98 0.46
CA VAL A 23 -1.11 -6.03 0.47
C VAL A 23 -1.14 -5.32 1.82
N PHE A 24 -1.18 -3.98 1.80
CA PHE A 24 -1.52 -3.17 2.96
C PHE A 24 -2.94 -2.63 2.80
N ILE A 25 -3.72 -2.70 3.87
CA ILE A 25 -5.10 -2.21 3.89
C ILE A 25 -5.24 -1.25 5.06
N ASP A 26 -5.54 0.01 4.76
CA ASP A 26 -5.90 0.98 5.78
C ASP A 26 -7.25 0.63 6.39
N ALA A 27 -7.26 0.40 7.70
CA ALA A 27 -8.45 -0.01 8.43
C ALA A 27 -9.53 1.07 8.50
N ALA A 28 -9.21 2.34 8.16
CA ALA A 28 -10.20 3.40 7.99
C ALA A 28 -10.99 3.31 6.66
N VAL A 29 -10.64 2.38 5.77
CA VAL A 29 -11.31 2.16 4.49
C VAL A 29 -12.59 1.34 4.71
N ASP A 30 -13.65 2.03 5.15
CA ASP A 30 -15.01 1.46 5.14
C ASP A 30 -15.59 1.36 3.71
N CYS A 31 -14.99 2.07 2.75
CA CYS A 31 -15.58 2.30 1.42
C CYS A 31 -15.38 1.17 0.41
N CYS A 32 -14.50 0.19 0.66
CA CYS A 32 -14.18 -0.85 -0.33
C CYS A 32 -13.86 -2.25 0.24
N PRO A 33 -14.79 -2.92 0.95
CA PRO A 33 -14.62 -4.33 1.36
C PRO A 33 -14.36 -5.26 0.16
N THR A 34 -14.98 -4.96 -0.98
CA THR A 34 -14.81 -5.71 -2.23
C THR A 34 -13.42 -5.56 -2.81
N LEU A 35 -12.84 -4.37 -2.81
CA LEU A 35 -11.50 -4.10 -3.35
C LEU A 35 -10.42 -4.80 -2.51
N ALA A 36 -10.56 -4.76 -1.19
CA ALA A 36 -9.69 -5.51 -0.30
C ALA A 36 -9.77 -7.01 -0.62
N THR A 37 -10.97 -7.55 -0.84
CA THR A 37 -11.16 -8.97 -1.17
C THR A 37 -10.61 -9.33 -2.56
N GLU A 38 -10.78 -8.45 -3.56
CA GLU A 38 -10.28 -8.61 -4.93
C GLU A 38 -8.75 -8.54 -5.02
N VAL A 39 -8.14 -7.62 -4.26
CA VAL A 39 -6.69 -7.43 -4.20
C VAL A 39 -6.03 -8.49 -3.34
N MET A 40 -6.67 -8.92 -2.25
CA MET A 40 -6.15 -9.97 -1.38
C MET A 40 -6.00 -11.27 -2.14
N GLY A 41 -7.04 -11.80 -2.81
CA GLY A 41 -6.93 -13.14 -3.41
C GLY A 41 -6.34 -14.14 -2.39
N ASP A 42 -5.18 -14.74 -2.72
CA ASP A 42 -4.37 -15.57 -1.81
C ASP A 42 -3.24 -14.81 -1.07
N ALA A 43 -2.98 -13.52 -1.35
CA ALA A 43 -1.84 -12.74 -0.87
C ALA A 43 -1.84 -12.49 0.65
N ASN A 44 -0.65 -12.28 1.22
CA ASN A 44 -0.51 -11.86 2.62
C ASN A 44 -0.97 -10.39 2.75
N ALA A 45 -1.91 -10.13 3.65
CA ALA A 45 -2.40 -8.78 3.95
C ALA A 45 -1.93 -8.30 5.33
N ILE A 46 -1.59 -7.02 5.43
CA ILE A 46 -1.25 -6.34 6.68
C ILE A 46 -2.19 -5.15 6.83
N ALA A 47 -2.90 -5.08 7.95
CA ALA A 47 -3.72 -3.92 8.29
C ALA A 47 -2.84 -2.76 8.76
N ILE A 48 -3.15 -1.55 8.32
CA ILE A 48 -2.56 -0.31 8.84
C ILE A 48 -3.43 0.17 10.01
N ASP A 49 -2.80 0.45 11.15
CA ASP A 49 -3.46 1.06 12.30
C ASP A 49 -3.85 2.50 11.96
N PRO A 50 -5.13 2.90 12.11
CA PRO A 50 -5.60 4.23 11.76
C PRO A 50 -5.08 5.33 12.69
N THR A 51 -4.48 4.98 13.83
CA THR A 51 -3.97 5.91 14.83
C THR A 51 -2.49 6.23 14.69
N GLU A 52 -1.78 5.52 13.81
CA GLU A 52 -0.35 5.68 13.54
C GLU A 52 -0.09 6.12 12.09
N ASP A 53 1.12 6.62 11.81
CA ASP A 53 1.50 7.05 10.46
C ASP A 53 1.69 5.84 9.53
N GLY A 54 0.91 5.77 8.46
CA GLY A 54 0.88 4.59 7.59
C GLY A 54 2.16 4.35 6.81
N ILE A 55 2.90 5.40 6.42
CA ILE A 55 4.20 5.22 5.74
C ILE A 55 5.20 4.55 6.68
N THR A 56 5.25 5.02 7.93
CA THR A 56 6.12 4.44 8.97
C THR A 56 5.81 2.97 9.22
N GLN A 57 4.53 2.61 9.30
CA GLN A 57 4.09 1.23 9.45
C GLN A 57 4.49 0.35 8.26
N ILE A 58 4.25 0.83 7.03
CA ILE A 58 4.64 0.12 5.80
C ILE A 58 6.15 -0.08 5.74
N THR A 59 6.96 0.97 5.99
CA THR A 59 8.43 0.87 6.03
C THR A 59 8.90 -0.17 7.04
N THR A 60 8.34 -0.14 8.25
CA THR A 60 8.70 -1.08 9.32
C THR A 60 8.39 -2.53 8.93
N ALA A 61 7.23 -2.75 8.31
CA ALA A 61 6.84 -4.08 7.83
C ALA A 61 7.74 -4.55 6.68
N LEU A 62 7.98 -3.70 5.66
CA LEU A 62 8.77 -4.01 4.47
C LEU A 62 10.23 -4.38 4.79
N ALA A 63 10.80 -3.87 5.88
CA ALA A 63 12.14 -4.26 6.33
C ALA A 63 12.32 -5.78 6.52
N ARG A 64 11.22 -6.52 6.74
CA ARG A 64 11.20 -7.98 6.93
C ARG A 64 11.02 -8.78 5.64
N TYR A 65 10.77 -8.11 4.51
CA TYR A 65 10.51 -8.74 3.22
C TYR A 65 11.68 -8.53 2.26
N ARG A 66 11.82 -9.43 1.30
CA ARG A 66 12.79 -9.32 0.20
C ARG A 66 12.16 -9.85 -1.07
N ASN A 67 12.62 -9.35 -2.21
CA ASN A 67 12.21 -9.82 -3.54
C ASN A 67 10.69 -9.71 -3.80
N LEU A 68 9.99 -8.75 -3.21
CA LEU A 68 8.59 -8.49 -3.54
C LEU A 68 8.47 -8.12 -5.03
N GLU A 69 7.48 -8.68 -5.70
CA GLU A 69 7.10 -8.37 -7.08
C GLU A 69 5.98 -7.35 -7.13
N LYS A 70 5.08 -7.38 -6.14
CA LYS A 70 3.93 -6.49 -6.08
C LYS A 70 3.69 -6.02 -4.66
N LEU A 71 3.50 -4.71 -4.52
CA LEU A 71 3.01 -4.07 -3.31
C LEU A 71 1.68 -3.41 -3.65
N HIS A 72 0.63 -3.80 -2.95
CA HIS A 72 -0.67 -3.15 -3.06
C HIS A 72 -0.93 -2.34 -1.80
N ILE A 73 -1.37 -1.09 -1.95
CA ILE A 73 -1.76 -0.23 -0.83
C ILE A 73 -3.20 0.20 -1.06
N VAL A 74 -4.10 -0.24 -0.19
CA VAL A 74 -5.53 0.06 -0.22
C VAL A 74 -5.82 1.09 0.86
N SER A 75 -6.33 2.26 0.44
CA SER A 75 -6.49 3.41 1.32
C SER A 75 -7.61 4.35 0.88
N LEU A 76 -7.94 5.34 1.70
CA LEU A 76 -8.83 6.41 1.26
C LEU A 76 -8.03 7.41 0.41
N GLY A 77 -8.29 7.40 -0.90
CA GLY A 77 -7.70 8.37 -1.82
C GLY A 77 -8.49 9.66 -1.94
N PHE A 78 -7.85 10.68 -2.50
CA PHE A 78 -8.43 11.93 -2.98
C PHE A 78 -7.58 12.44 -4.16
N PRO A 79 -8.00 13.48 -4.91
CA PRO A 79 -7.36 13.80 -6.19
C PRO A 79 -5.84 14.01 -6.10
N GLU A 80 -5.37 14.59 -5.00
CA GLU A 80 -3.96 14.99 -4.83
C GLU A 80 -3.13 13.99 -4.02
N GLY A 81 -3.74 12.92 -3.48
CA GLY A 81 -3.02 12.01 -2.59
C GLY A 81 -3.85 10.94 -1.89
N LEU A 82 -3.30 10.42 -0.79
CA LEU A 82 -3.86 9.33 0.01
C LEU A 82 -3.83 9.68 1.49
N TYR A 83 -4.86 9.24 2.20
CA TYR A 83 -4.81 9.07 3.65
C TYR A 83 -4.24 7.69 3.95
N LEU A 84 -3.27 7.60 4.85
CA LEU A 84 -2.63 6.33 5.25
C LEU A 84 -2.42 6.31 6.76
N GLY A 85 -3.27 5.56 7.46
CA GLY A 85 -3.37 5.63 8.90
C GLY A 85 -3.84 7.02 9.35
N ASN A 86 -3.09 7.66 10.23
CA ASN A 86 -3.31 9.08 10.58
C ASN A 86 -2.53 10.07 9.68
N GLY A 87 -1.74 9.55 8.74
CA GLY A 87 -0.88 10.33 7.85
C GLY A 87 -1.56 10.72 6.54
N ILE A 88 -0.97 11.70 5.86
CA ILE A 88 -1.40 12.16 4.54
C ILE A 88 -0.20 12.16 3.60
N LEU A 89 -0.32 11.43 2.49
CA LEU A 89 0.69 11.39 1.43
C LEU A 89 0.22 12.23 0.24
N THR A 90 0.82 13.41 0.08
CA THR A 90 0.67 14.32 -1.07
C THR A 90 2.03 14.79 -1.55
N ILE A 91 2.06 15.58 -2.62
CA ILE A 91 3.31 16.18 -3.10
C ILE A 91 3.93 17.14 -2.07
N GLU A 92 3.10 17.82 -1.28
CA GLU A 92 3.51 18.75 -0.24
C GLU A 92 4.10 18.01 0.97
N THR A 93 3.56 16.84 1.35
CA THR A 93 4.04 16.08 2.51
C THR A 93 5.17 15.12 2.18
N LEU A 94 5.38 14.79 0.89
CA LEU A 94 6.34 13.79 0.43
C LEU A 94 7.77 14.01 0.97
N HIS A 95 8.17 15.25 1.18
CA HIS A 95 9.51 15.58 1.69
C HIS A 95 9.82 14.94 3.06
N ALA A 96 8.79 14.72 3.90
CA ALA A 96 8.94 14.05 5.19
C ALA A 96 9.19 12.53 5.05
N TYR A 97 8.83 11.96 3.90
CA TYR A 97 8.82 10.51 3.66
C TYR A 97 9.91 10.02 2.70
N VAL A 98 10.81 10.90 2.24
CA VAL A 98 11.86 10.55 1.27
C VAL A 98 12.69 9.34 1.72
N HIS A 99 13.25 9.37 2.93
CA HIS A 99 14.07 8.26 3.43
C HIS A 99 13.24 6.99 3.64
N PRO A 100 12.09 7.02 4.35
CA PRO A 100 11.22 5.85 4.48
C PRO A 100 10.83 5.19 3.15
N LEU A 101 10.56 5.98 2.11
CA LEU A 101 10.18 5.48 0.78
C LEU A 101 11.36 4.89 0.01
N MET A 102 12.55 5.47 0.13
CA MET A 102 13.76 4.90 -0.48
C MET A 102 14.09 3.54 0.14
N ASP A 103 13.90 3.37 1.45
CA ASP A 103 14.12 2.11 2.16
C ASP A 103 13.22 0.97 1.66
N TRP A 104 12.08 1.28 1.02
CA TRP A 104 11.20 0.27 0.44
C TRP A 104 11.90 -0.52 -0.67
N THR A 105 12.84 0.09 -1.38
CA THR A 105 13.58 -0.51 -2.50
C THR A 105 14.23 -1.85 -2.11
N ASP A 106 14.78 -1.95 -0.90
CA ASP A 106 15.47 -3.15 -0.41
C ASP A 106 14.53 -4.36 -0.25
N SER A 107 13.22 -4.11 -0.13
CA SER A 107 12.21 -5.15 0.00
C SER A 107 11.73 -5.68 -1.37
N MET A 108 12.00 -4.95 -2.47
CA MET A 108 11.40 -5.16 -3.78
C MET A 108 12.41 -5.66 -4.82
N LYS A 109 11.93 -6.39 -5.83
CA LYS A 109 12.70 -6.64 -7.06
C LYS A 109 12.79 -5.36 -7.89
N PRO A 110 13.83 -5.19 -8.73
CA PRO A 110 13.90 -4.06 -9.67
C PRO A 110 12.71 -3.99 -10.64
N SER A 111 12.08 -5.13 -10.95
CA SER A 111 10.90 -5.22 -11.80
C SER A 111 9.57 -5.17 -11.02
N ALA A 112 9.59 -4.82 -9.74
CA ALA A 112 8.38 -4.79 -8.94
C ALA A 112 7.45 -3.65 -9.36
N SER A 113 6.23 -3.68 -8.83
CA SER A 113 5.26 -2.61 -9.02
C SER A 113 4.51 -2.32 -7.72
N ILE A 114 4.26 -1.04 -7.48
CA ILE A 114 3.39 -0.56 -6.42
C ILE A 114 2.05 -0.16 -7.05
N PHE A 115 0.97 -0.67 -6.51
CA PHE A 115 -0.39 -0.34 -6.90
C PHE A 115 -1.06 0.42 -5.77
N LEU A 116 -1.45 1.66 -6.05
CA LEU A 116 -2.20 2.53 -5.14
C LEU A 116 -3.68 2.39 -5.45
N HIS A 117 -4.42 1.85 -4.51
CA HIS A 117 -5.86 1.63 -4.60
C HIS A 117 -6.55 2.65 -3.69
N GLY A 118 -7.33 3.54 -4.30
CA GLY A 118 -8.04 4.60 -3.59
C GLY A 118 -9.52 4.57 -3.94
N CYS A 119 -10.41 4.63 -2.94
CA CYS A 119 -11.85 4.79 -3.20
C CYS A 119 -12.14 6.05 -4.05
N ASN A 120 -11.28 7.07 -3.96
CA ASN A 120 -11.15 8.10 -4.98
C ASN A 120 -9.79 7.95 -5.65
N VAL A 121 -9.80 7.90 -6.97
CA VAL A 121 -8.59 7.79 -7.79
C VAL A 121 -7.74 9.06 -7.61
N ILE A 122 -6.43 8.90 -7.48
CA ILE A 122 -5.47 10.01 -7.54
C ILE A 122 -5.48 10.53 -8.99
N PHE A 123 -5.85 11.79 -9.21
CA PHE A 123 -5.96 12.37 -10.56
C PHE A 123 -5.62 13.86 -10.59
N GLY A 124 -5.38 14.37 -11.80
CA GLY A 124 -4.97 15.76 -11.99
C GLY A 124 -3.46 15.95 -11.76
N ARG A 125 -3.00 17.20 -11.90
CA ARG A 125 -1.55 17.48 -12.01
C ARG A 125 -0.77 17.05 -10.77
N LEU A 126 -1.24 17.41 -9.57
CA LEU A 126 -0.53 17.13 -8.32
C LEU A 126 -0.53 15.64 -8.00
N GLY A 127 -1.65 14.95 -8.21
CA GLY A 127 -1.73 13.50 -8.06
C GLY A 127 -0.80 12.73 -9.00
N MET A 128 -0.73 13.12 -10.27
CA MET A 128 0.21 12.50 -11.22
C MET A 128 1.67 12.83 -10.90
N GLU A 129 1.95 14.03 -10.38
CA GLU A 129 3.29 14.38 -9.89
C GLU A 129 3.70 13.52 -8.68
N LEU A 130 2.77 13.27 -7.75
CA LEU A 130 2.98 12.37 -6.63
C LEU A 130 3.35 10.96 -7.11
N VAL A 131 2.54 10.37 -8.02
CA VAL A 131 2.82 9.03 -8.57
C VAL A 131 4.20 8.96 -9.22
N ALA A 132 4.56 9.97 -10.01
CA ALA A 132 5.87 10.04 -10.66
C ALA A 132 7.03 10.13 -9.64
N LYS A 133 6.88 10.94 -8.58
CA LYS A 133 7.92 11.05 -7.54
C LYS A 133 8.02 9.79 -6.69
N LEU A 134 6.91 9.11 -6.40
CA LEU A 134 6.94 7.82 -5.72
C LEU A 134 7.74 6.81 -6.55
N SER A 135 7.47 6.71 -7.85
CA SER A 135 8.22 5.82 -8.73
C SER A 135 9.72 6.16 -8.77
N HIS A 136 10.07 7.45 -8.77
CA HIS A 136 11.46 7.88 -8.69
C HIS A 136 12.15 7.48 -7.37
N LEU A 137 11.47 7.68 -6.24
CA LEU A 137 12.03 7.40 -4.90
C LEU A 137 12.16 5.90 -4.61
N THR A 138 11.18 5.09 -5.05
CA THR A 138 11.16 3.65 -4.79
C THR A 138 11.89 2.83 -5.86
N GLY A 139 12.27 3.45 -6.97
CA GLY A 139 12.97 2.81 -8.09
C GLY A 139 12.14 1.80 -8.87
N VAL A 140 10.82 1.74 -8.64
CA VAL A 140 9.90 0.77 -9.24
C VAL A 140 8.69 1.45 -9.87
N SER A 141 7.94 0.71 -10.70
CA SER A 141 6.72 1.24 -11.30
C SER A 141 5.67 1.54 -10.23
N VAL A 142 4.98 2.67 -10.35
CA VAL A 142 3.84 3.04 -9.49
C VAL A 142 2.64 3.32 -10.37
N ALA A 143 1.52 2.67 -10.07
CA ALA A 143 0.27 2.84 -10.78
C ALA A 143 -0.89 3.09 -9.81
N VAL A 144 -1.92 3.78 -10.29
CA VAL A 144 -3.19 3.95 -9.59
C VAL A 144 -4.19 2.98 -10.21
N ALA A 145 -4.94 2.27 -9.37
CA ALA A 145 -5.93 1.28 -9.77
C ALA A 145 -7.32 1.67 -9.27
#